data_AF-A0A2N0M614-F1
#
_entry.id   AF-A0A2N0M614-F1
#
_cell.length_a   1.000
_cell.length_b   1.000
_cell.length_c   1.000
_cell.angle_alpha   90.00
_cell.angle_beta   90.00
_cell.angle_gamma   90.00
#
_symmetry.space_group_name_H-M   'P 1'
#
loop_
_entity.id
_entity.type
_entity.pdbx_description
1 polymer ?
#
loop_
_entity_poly.entity_id
_entity_poly.type
_entity_poly.pdbx_seq_one_letter_code
_entity_poly.pdbx_strand_id
1 'polypeptide(L)'
;MFLEVYEPTDGIEVSSDAVIVRGITESGVAVTINDVPAILEQNGEQGAAFRGSATLVPGDNEITVVASDNLGNQSTRILTVRSIAPPPLPFLLVITEPRDQSIVSTGIIRLSGRTGPEAVVSVNGASSAIDLVGNFSTLVALEPGPNIIDVVSTNSDGQVMSAVTAVIYRP
;
A
#
# COMPACT_ATOMS: atom_id res chain seq x y z
N MET A 1 5.01 41.16 6.43
CA MET A 1 4.49 39.80 6.27
C MET A 1 5.61 38.78 6.18
N PHE A 2 5.73 38.00 7.22
CA PHE A 2 6.69 36.92 7.37
C PHE A 2 6.00 35.55 7.19
N LEU A 3 6.69 34.63 6.52
CA LEU A 3 6.30 33.22 6.37
C LEU A 3 7.57 32.37 6.39
N GLU A 4 7.62 31.43 7.34
CA GLU A 4 8.70 30.45 7.44
C GLU A 4 8.10 29.06 7.52
N VAL A 5 8.66 28.14 6.72
CA VAL A 5 8.24 26.73 6.67
C VAL A 5 9.41 25.88 7.19
N TYR A 6 9.13 25.02 8.17
CA TYR A 6 10.12 24.18 8.86
C TYR A 6 10.08 22.73 8.37
N GLU A 7 8.88 22.22 8.09
CA GLU A 7 8.67 20.87 7.60
C GLU A 7 7.67 20.92 6.44
N PRO A 8 7.82 20.08 5.41
CA PRO A 8 9.03 19.30 5.10
C PRO A 8 10.21 20.21 4.76
N THR A 9 11.44 19.70 4.88
CA THR A 9 12.62 20.38 4.35
C THR A 9 12.59 20.36 2.82
N ASP A 10 13.02 21.44 2.20
CA ASP A 10 13.08 21.54 0.73
C ASP A 10 14.03 20.48 0.15
N GLY A 11 13.58 19.78 -0.88
CA GLY A 11 14.31 18.69 -1.54
C GLY A 11 14.27 17.34 -0.83
N ILE A 12 13.46 17.16 0.23
CA ILE A 12 13.38 15.88 0.94
C ILE A 12 12.78 14.77 0.07
N GLU A 13 13.31 13.56 0.22
CA GLU A 13 12.71 12.33 -0.31
C GLU A 13 11.90 11.62 0.79
N VAL A 14 10.67 11.20 0.47
CA VAL A 14 9.75 10.51 1.40
C VAL A 14 9.11 9.30 0.75
N SER A 15 8.79 8.26 1.52
CA SER A 15 8.04 7.08 1.05
C SER A 15 6.56 7.16 1.47
N SER A 16 5.91 8.26 1.16
CA SER A 16 4.54 8.57 1.58
C SER A 16 3.79 9.31 0.47
N ASP A 17 2.48 9.15 0.43
CA ASP A 17 1.55 9.87 -0.46
C ASP A 17 1.11 11.22 0.11
N ALA A 18 1.61 11.59 1.29
CA ALA A 18 1.40 12.90 1.90
C ALA A 18 2.53 13.29 2.84
N VAL A 19 2.69 14.59 3.05
CA VAL A 19 3.56 15.18 4.07
C VAL A 19 2.80 16.19 4.90
N ILE A 20 3.20 16.30 6.17
CA ILE A 20 2.74 17.39 7.03
C ILE A 20 3.64 18.60 6.80
N VAL A 21 3.01 19.71 6.46
CA VAL A 21 3.67 21.01 6.31
C VAL A 21 3.49 21.79 7.60
N ARG A 22 4.58 22.29 8.18
CA ARG A 22 4.57 23.07 9.43
C ARG A 22 5.44 24.29 9.29
N GLY A 23 5.06 25.35 9.97
CA GLY A 23 5.84 26.57 9.99
C GLY A 23 5.25 27.61 10.91
N ILE A 24 5.72 28.84 10.77
CA ILE A 24 5.19 30.00 11.49
C ILE A 24 4.95 31.17 10.54
N THR A 25 4.02 32.02 10.94
CA THR A 25 3.63 33.24 10.22
C THR A 25 3.23 34.32 11.23
N GLU A 26 2.93 35.54 10.75
CA GLU A 26 2.38 36.63 11.56
C GLU A 26 0.98 36.27 12.12
N SER A 27 0.60 36.83 13.26
CA SER A 27 -0.75 36.61 13.81
C SER A 27 -1.81 37.32 12.96
N GLY A 28 -2.99 36.70 12.81
CA GLY A 28 -4.12 37.28 12.07
C GLY A 28 -4.06 37.14 10.55
N VAL A 29 -3.11 36.38 10.00
CA VAL A 29 -3.04 36.06 8.56
C VAL A 29 -3.59 34.66 8.29
N ALA A 30 -4.17 34.45 7.11
CA ALA A 30 -4.56 33.13 6.64
C ALA A 30 -3.35 32.43 5.99
N VAL A 31 -3.26 31.10 6.12
CA VAL A 31 -2.24 30.29 5.44
C VAL A 31 -2.94 29.20 4.63
N THR A 32 -2.47 28.99 3.40
CA THR A 32 -2.88 27.87 2.54
C THR A 32 -1.67 27.03 2.14
N ILE A 33 -1.89 25.74 1.94
CA ILE A 33 -0.94 24.74 1.44
C ILE A 33 -1.59 24.09 0.22
N ASN A 34 -1.05 24.29 -0.97
CA ASN A 34 -1.66 23.88 -2.25
C ASN A 34 -3.14 24.31 -2.32
N ASP A 35 -3.40 25.59 -2.03
CA ASP A 35 -4.74 26.20 -1.97
C ASP A 35 -5.69 25.66 -0.88
N VAL A 36 -5.25 24.70 -0.05
CA VAL A 36 -6.01 24.16 1.08
C VAL A 36 -5.68 24.96 2.35
N PRO A 37 -6.67 25.48 3.10
CA PRO A 37 -6.41 26.20 4.35
C PRO A 37 -5.65 25.36 5.38
N ALA A 38 -4.59 25.93 5.94
CA ALA A 38 -3.84 25.34 7.05
C ALA A 38 -4.55 25.62 8.38
N ILE A 39 -4.31 24.76 9.37
CA ILE A 39 -4.73 24.97 10.74
C ILE A 39 -3.72 25.93 11.39
N LEU A 40 -4.23 27.00 12.01
CA LEU A 40 -3.44 27.96 12.75
C LEU A 40 -3.55 27.70 14.26
N GLU A 41 -2.41 27.65 14.93
CA GLU A 41 -2.29 27.59 16.39
C GLU A 41 -1.69 28.92 16.84
N GLN A 42 -2.50 29.77 17.48
CA GLN A 42 -2.03 31.06 17.96
C GLN A 42 -1.15 30.88 19.20
N ASN A 43 0.13 31.26 19.08
CA ASN A 43 1.13 31.08 20.14
C ASN A 43 1.48 32.39 20.88
N GLY A 44 0.65 33.42 20.77
CA GLY A 44 0.81 34.71 21.46
C GLY A 44 0.79 35.92 20.54
N GLU A 45 1.17 37.09 21.06
CA GLU A 45 1.01 38.40 20.39
C GLU A 45 1.88 38.61 19.14
N GLN A 46 2.89 37.77 18.87
CA GLN A 46 3.87 38.00 17.80
C GLN A 46 3.84 36.99 16.62
N GLY A 47 3.01 35.94 16.66
CA GLY A 47 2.93 34.99 15.56
C GLY A 47 1.99 33.81 15.77
N ALA A 48 1.69 33.10 14.68
CA ALA A 48 0.90 31.87 14.68
C ALA A 48 1.72 30.73 14.08
N ALA A 49 1.76 29.59 14.76
CA ALA A 49 2.21 28.35 14.13
C ALA A 49 1.13 27.86 13.19
N PHE A 50 1.51 27.22 12.10
CA PHE A 50 0.57 26.60 11.18
C PHE A 50 0.95 25.15 10.92
N ARG A 51 -0.07 24.35 10.62
CA ARG A 51 0.08 22.97 10.17
C ARG A 51 -0.96 22.61 9.13
N GLY A 52 -0.60 21.79 8.17
CA GLY A 52 -1.53 21.18 7.23
C GLY A 52 -0.91 20.00 6.51
N SER A 53 -1.67 19.34 5.64
CA SER A 53 -1.20 18.22 4.85
C SER A 53 -1.13 18.62 3.38
N ALA A 54 -0.06 18.22 2.70
CA ALA A 54 0.03 18.23 1.24
C ALA A 54 0.02 16.78 0.76
N THR A 55 -0.91 16.44 -0.12
CA THR A 55 -0.91 15.18 -0.86
C THR A 55 0.15 15.19 -1.95
N LEU A 56 0.79 14.06 -2.17
CA LEU A 56 1.88 13.84 -3.10
C LEU A 56 1.50 12.78 -4.13
N VAL A 57 2.00 12.94 -5.35
CA VAL A 57 2.03 11.89 -6.37
C VAL A 57 3.45 11.31 -6.46
N PRO A 58 3.62 10.05 -6.92
CA PRO A 58 4.96 9.50 -7.14
C PRO A 58 5.82 10.39 -8.03
N GLY A 59 7.06 10.63 -7.63
CA GLY A 59 7.99 11.54 -8.28
C GLY A 59 8.13 12.89 -7.57
N ASP A 60 8.54 13.91 -8.31
CA ASP A 60 8.77 15.25 -7.77
C ASP A 60 7.45 16.00 -7.64
N ASN A 61 7.24 16.63 -6.49
CA ASN A 61 6.07 17.43 -6.15
C ASN A 61 6.51 18.83 -5.74
N GLU A 62 5.78 19.85 -6.19
CA GLU A 62 5.90 21.20 -5.67
C GLU A 62 4.78 21.46 -4.65
N ILE A 63 5.15 21.92 -3.47
CA ILE A 63 4.22 22.33 -2.42
C ILE A 63 4.29 23.86 -2.31
N THR A 64 3.18 24.52 -2.61
CA THR A 64 3.06 25.97 -2.49
C THR A 64 2.39 26.32 -1.17
N VAL A 65 3.07 27.12 -0.34
CA VAL A 65 2.56 27.66 0.91
C VAL A 65 2.39 29.17 0.76
N VAL A 66 1.19 29.67 0.99
CA VAL A 66 0.87 31.11 0.86
C VAL A 66 0.30 31.62 2.18
N ALA A 67 0.92 32.67 2.71
CA ALA A 67 0.35 33.49 3.77
C ALA A 67 -0.28 34.74 3.15
N SER A 68 -1.48 35.12 3.59
CA SER A 68 -2.20 36.30 3.10
C SER A 68 -2.93 37.04 4.22
N ASP A 69 -2.83 38.37 4.25
CA ASP A 69 -3.60 39.22 5.15
C ASP A 69 -4.92 39.72 4.53
N ASN A 70 -5.75 40.40 5.33
CA ASN A 70 -7.04 40.94 4.89
C ASN A 70 -6.92 42.19 3.99
N LEU A 71 -5.70 42.73 3.82
CA LEU A 71 -5.40 43.85 2.94
C LEU A 71 -4.89 43.37 1.57
N GLY A 72 -4.72 42.06 1.39
CA GLY A 72 -4.29 41.42 0.15
C GLY A 72 -2.77 41.27 0.02
N ASN A 73 -1.98 41.56 1.05
CA ASN A 73 -0.54 41.30 1.01
C ASN A 73 -0.29 39.79 1.07
N GLN A 74 0.62 39.29 0.23
CA GLN A 74 0.94 37.85 0.09
C GLN A 74 2.44 37.56 0.22
N SER A 75 2.77 36.43 0.85
CA SER A 75 4.11 35.85 0.96
C SER A 75 4.01 34.39 0.60
N THR A 76 4.86 33.93 -0.31
CA THR A 76 4.81 32.59 -0.87
C THR A 76 6.12 31.85 -0.62
N ARG A 77 6.03 30.58 -0.26
CA ARG A 77 7.14 29.63 -0.22
C ARG A 77 6.79 28.41 -1.06
N ILE A 78 7.74 27.96 -1.87
CA ILE A 78 7.62 26.75 -2.67
C ILE A 78 8.67 25.77 -2.13
N LEU A 79 8.25 24.53 -1.89
CA LEU A 79 9.10 23.43 -1.46
C LEU A 79 9.01 22.31 -2.48
N THR A 80 10.12 21.67 -2.77
CA THR A 80 10.16 20.45 -3.57
C THR A 80 10.19 19.24 -2.64
N VAL A 81 9.30 18.27 -2.88
CA VAL A 81 9.29 16.98 -2.16
C VAL A 81 9.24 15.87 -3.19
N ARG A 82 10.17 14.91 -3.10
CA ARG A 82 10.16 13.74 -3.94
C ARG A 82 9.49 12.58 -3.22
N SER A 83 8.30 12.19 -3.68
CA SER A 83 7.62 11.00 -3.19
C SER A 83 8.12 9.77 -3.93
N ILE A 84 8.68 8.82 -3.20
CA ILE A 84 9.08 7.52 -3.72
C ILE A 84 7.89 6.58 -3.52
N ALA A 85 7.36 6.05 -4.62
CA ALA A 85 6.32 5.03 -4.54
C ALA A 85 6.83 3.84 -3.71
N PRO A 86 6.02 3.32 -2.76
CA PRO A 86 6.39 2.10 -2.07
C PRO A 86 6.61 0.98 -3.09
N PRO A 87 7.56 0.06 -2.84
CA PRO A 87 7.78 -1.07 -3.74
C PRO A 87 6.48 -1.90 -3.85
N PRO A 88 6.21 -2.51 -5.01
CA PRO A 88 5.07 -3.42 -5.13
C PRO A 88 5.19 -4.56 -4.11
N LEU A 89 4.04 -5.00 -3.58
CA LEU A 89 4.00 -6.17 -2.70
C LEU A 89 4.57 -7.39 -3.47
N PRO A 90 5.40 -8.24 -2.83
CA PRO A 90 5.91 -9.42 -3.48
C PRO A 90 4.74 -10.33 -3.88
N PHE A 91 4.85 -10.94 -5.07
CA PHE A 91 3.93 -12.00 -5.46
C PHE A 91 4.00 -13.15 -4.45
N LEU A 92 2.87 -13.81 -4.22
CA LEU A 92 2.72 -14.84 -3.19
C LEU A 92 2.00 -16.05 -3.77
N LEU A 93 2.38 -17.24 -3.30
CA LEU A 93 1.58 -18.44 -3.36
C LEU A 93 1.81 -19.25 -2.08
N VAL A 94 0.72 -19.62 -1.42
CA VAL A 94 0.75 -20.46 -0.23
C VAL A 94 -0.44 -21.41 -0.22
N ILE A 95 -0.19 -22.66 0.13
CA ILE A 95 -1.23 -23.66 0.41
C ILE A 95 -1.55 -23.57 1.90
N THR A 96 -2.81 -23.35 2.26
CA THR A 96 -3.26 -23.22 3.65
C THR A 96 -3.88 -24.51 4.18
N GLU A 97 -4.52 -25.29 3.31
CA GLU A 97 -5.07 -26.60 3.61
C GLU A 97 -4.97 -27.50 2.35
N PRO A 98 -4.61 -28.77 2.47
CA PRO A 98 -4.20 -29.44 3.69
C PRO A 98 -2.77 -29.10 4.08
N ARG A 99 -2.44 -29.36 5.34
CA ARG A 99 -1.05 -29.34 5.81
C ARG A 99 -0.26 -30.41 5.04
N ASP A 100 0.98 -30.06 4.70
CA ASP A 100 1.91 -30.98 4.04
C ASP A 100 2.06 -32.28 4.85
N GLN A 101 2.04 -33.40 4.13
CA GLN A 101 2.09 -34.79 4.62
C GLN A 101 0.93 -35.19 5.55
N SER A 102 -0.20 -34.50 5.48
CA SER A 102 -1.41 -34.90 6.21
C SER A 102 -1.92 -36.28 5.79
N ILE A 103 -2.53 -37.01 6.74
CA ILE A 103 -3.19 -38.29 6.48
C ILE A 103 -4.70 -38.05 6.49
N VAL A 104 -5.39 -38.52 5.45
CA VAL A 104 -6.84 -38.38 5.30
C VAL A 104 -7.49 -39.75 5.05
N SER A 105 -8.78 -39.88 5.39
CA SER A 105 -9.56 -41.10 5.17
C SER A 105 -10.59 -40.97 4.04
N THR A 106 -10.66 -39.83 3.36
CA THR A 106 -11.53 -39.61 2.19
C THR A 106 -10.70 -39.43 0.93
N GLY A 107 -11.12 -40.08 -0.16
CA GLY A 107 -10.46 -39.98 -1.47
C GLY A 107 -10.72 -38.67 -2.21
N ILE A 108 -11.45 -37.73 -1.61
CA ILE A 108 -11.61 -36.37 -2.09
C ILE A 108 -11.35 -35.45 -0.90
N ILE A 109 -10.49 -34.45 -1.12
CA ILE A 109 -10.19 -33.42 -0.13
C ILE A 109 -10.44 -32.04 -0.70
N ARG A 110 -10.56 -31.05 0.20
CA ARG A 110 -10.51 -29.65 -0.16
C ARG A 110 -9.07 -29.15 -0.06
N LEU A 111 -8.55 -28.65 -1.18
CA LEU A 111 -7.33 -27.86 -1.22
C LEU A 111 -7.71 -26.38 -1.16
N SER A 112 -7.06 -25.63 -0.28
CA SER A 112 -7.24 -24.19 -0.14
C SER A 112 -5.88 -23.51 -0.04
N GLY A 113 -5.82 -22.27 -0.50
CA GLY A 113 -4.62 -21.46 -0.38
C GLY A 113 -4.87 -20.01 -0.76
N ARG A 114 -3.78 -19.25 -0.81
CA ARG A 114 -3.81 -17.85 -1.19
C ARG A 114 -2.69 -17.55 -2.17
N THR A 115 -2.98 -16.68 -3.12
CA THR A 115 -2.01 -16.10 -4.04
C THR A 115 -2.17 -14.57 -4.10
N GLY A 116 -1.43 -13.89 -4.99
CA GLY A 116 -1.67 -12.49 -5.30
C GLY A 116 -3.05 -12.29 -5.95
N PRO A 117 -3.70 -11.12 -5.76
CA PRO A 117 -4.96 -10.82 -6.44
C PRO A 117 -4.77 -10.90 -7.97
N GLU A 118 -5.86 -11.23 -8.68
CA GLU A 118 -5.91 -11.32 -10.15
C GLU A 118 -4.95 -12.36 -10.79
N ALA A 119 -4.28 -13.18 -10.00
CA ALA A 119 -3.43 -14.25 -10.51
C ALA A 119 -4.26 -15.42 -11.09
N VAL A 120 -3.67 -16.14 -12.03
CA VAL A 120 -4.23 -17.40 -12.54
C VAL A 120 -3.60 -18.56 -11.76
N VAL A 121 -4.45 -19.38 -11.14
CA VAL A 121 -4.02 -20.56 -10.37
C VAL A 121 -4.37 -21.84 -11.13
N SER A 122 -3.45 -22.79 -11.12
CA SER A 122 -3.71 -24.17 -11.53
C SER A 122 -3.33 -25.14 -10.41
N VAL A 123 -4.12 -26.21 -10.28
CA VAL A 123 -3.93 -27.30 -9.32
C VAL A 123 -3.83 -28.58 -10.13
N ASN A 124 -2.69 -29.28 -10.06
CA ASN A 124 -2.37 -30.42 -10.93
C ASN A 124 -2.60 -30.13 -12.42
N GLY A 125 -2.28 -28.91 -12.86
CA GLY A 125 -2.46 -28.43 -14.23
C GLY A 125 -3.90 -28.03 -14.60
N ALA A 126 -4.89 -28.22 -13.73
CA ALA A 126 -6.26 -27.77 -13.95
C ALA A 126 -6.50 -26.38 -13.36
N SER A 127 -7.13 -25.47 -14.12
CA SER A 127 -7.42 -24.11 -13.65
C SER A 127 -8.33 -24.11 -12.41
N SER A 128 -7.99 -23.30 -11.42
CA SER A 128 -8.81 -23.04 -10.23
C SER A 128 -9.20 -21.56 -10.18
N ALA A 129 -10.45 -21.28 -9.83
CA ALA A 129 -10.89 -19.92 -9.57
C ALA A 129 -10.24 -19.37 -8.28
N ILE A 130 -10.01 -18.05 -8.26
CA ILE A 130 -9.64 -17.28 -7.07
C ILE A 130 -10.70 -16.19 -6.81
N ASP A 131 -10.80 -15.72 -5.57
CA ASP A 131 -11.59 -14.53 -5.24
C ASP A 131 -10.81 -13.22 -5.45
N LEU A 132 -11.46 -12.08 -5.21
CA LEU A 132 -10.88 -10.74 -5.39
C LEU A 132 -9.65 -10.45 -4.53
N VAL A 133 -9.42 -11.23 -3.46
CA VAL A 133 -8.28 -11.05 -2.55
C VAL A 133 -7.26 -12.19 -2.69
N GLY A 134 -7.43 -13.06 -3.70
CA GLY A 134 -6.49 -14.10 -4.07
C GLY A 134 -6.67 -15.44 -3.34
N ASN A 135 -7.78 -15.69 -2.64
CA ASN A 135 -8.02 -17.01 -2.07
C ASN A 135 -8.52 -17.98 -3.15
N PHE A 136 -7.98 -19.19 -3.16
CA PHE A 136 -8.51 -20.29 -3.96
C PHE A 136 -8.95 -21.44 -3.07
N SER A 137 -9.95 -22.19 -3.55
CA SER A 137 -10.35 -23.46 -2.97
C SER A 137 -10.92 -24.37 -4.05
N THR A 138 -10.45 -25.61 -4.09
CA THR A 138 -10.92 -26.62 -5.04
C THR A 138 -10.93 -28.01 -4.41
N LEU A 139 -11.65 -28.94 -5.02
CA LEU A 139 -11.65 -30.35 -4.61
C LEU A 139 -10.59 -31.10 -5.40
N VAL A 140 -9.82 -31.94 -4.72
CA VAL A 140 -8.79 -32.79 -5.31
C VAL A 140 -9.13 -34.25 -5.00
N ALA A 141 -9.23 -35.07 -6.03
CA ALA A 141 -9.36 -36.51 -5.90
C ALA A 141 -7.98 -37.14 -5.63
N LEU A 142 -7.94 -38.14 -4.77
CA LEU A 142 -6.74 -38.82 -4.29
C LEU A 142 -6.80 -40.31 -4.61
N GLU A 143 -5.65 -40.86 -4.96
CA GLU A 143 -5.43 -42.31 -5.05
C GLU A 143 -4.96 -42.86 -3.69
N PRO A 144 -5.22 -44.13 -3.34
CA PRO A 144 -4.72 -44.71 -2.10
C PRO A 144 -3.19 -44.58 -1.98
N GLY A 145 -2.71 -44.13 -0.82
CA GLY A 145 -1.29 -43.87 -0.56
C GLY A 145 -0.90 -42.39 -0.70
N PRO A 146 0.40 -42.09 -0.92
CA PRO A 146 0.89 -40.74 -1.08
C PRO A 146 0.44 -40.09 -2.39
N ASN A 147 -0.10 -38.88 -2.31
CA ASN A 147 -0.49 -38.03 -3.42
C ASN A 147 0.33 -36.74 -3.34
N ILE A 148 0.92 -36.32 -4.45
CA ILE A 148 1.60 -35.02 -4.56
C ILE A 148 0.66 -34.09 -5.32
N ILE A 149 0.35 -32.95 -4.71
CA ILE A 149 -0.51 -31.92 -5.31
C ILE A 149 0.36 -30.72 -5.64
N ASP A 150 0.46 -30.40 -6.92
CA ASP A 150 1.18 -29.25 -7.44
C ASP A 150 0.22 -28.07 -7.64
N VAL A 151 0.63 -26.90 -7.19
CA VAL A 151 -0.11 -25.65 -7.36
C VAL A 151 0.81 -24.64 -8.02
N VAL A 152 0.38 -24.08 -9.14
CA VAL A 152 1.12 -23.04 -9.85
C VAL A 152 0.25 -21.80 -9.93
N SER A 153 0.83 -20.64 -9.64
CA SER A 153 0.19 -19.34 -9.78
C SER A 153 1.02 -18.42 -10.66
N THR A 154 0.36 -17.69 -11.55
CA THR A 154 0.99 -16.68 -12.43
C THR A 154 0.26 -15.35 -12.30
N ASN A 155 0.98 -14.25 -12.05
CA ASN A 155 0.37 -12.91 -12.01
C ASN A 155 0.42 -12.20 -13.37
N SER A 156 -0.17 -11.00 -13.44
CA SER A 156 -0.24 -10.16 -14.64
C SER A 156 1.13 -9.70 -15.16
N ASP A 157 2.12 -9.59 -14.28
CA ASP A 157 3.51 -9.25 -14.62
C ASP A 157 4.30 -10.47 -15.15
N GLY A 158 3.67 -11.64 -15.24
CA GLY A 158 4.28 -12.88 -15.73
C GLY A 158 5.17 -13.59 -14.69
N GLN A 159 5.16 -13.17 -13.43
CA GLN A 159 5.83 -13.88 -12.36
C GLN A 159 5.12 -15.20 -12.08
N VAL A 160 5.88 -16.27 -11.92
CA VAL A 160 5.37 -17.62 -11.65
C VAL A 160 5.86 -18.10 -10.29
N MET A 161 4.94 -18.65 -9.49
CA MET A 161 5.26 -19.35 -8.25
C MET A 161 4.64 -20.74 -8.25
N SER A 162 5.35 -21.69 -7.65
CA SER A 162 4.90 -23.07 -7.46
C SER A 162 4.94 -23.45 -5.99
N ALA A 163 3.93 -24.18 -5.54
CA ALA A 163 3.84 -24.76 -4.21
C ALA A 163 3.37 -26.21 -4.33
N VAL A 164 3.93 -27.08 -3.48
CA VAL A 164 3.61 -28.51 -3.47
C VAL A 164 3.15 -28.89 -2.06
N THR A 165 2.13 -29.74 -1.98
CA THR A 165 1.73 -30.39 -0.73
C THR A 165 1.54 -31.89 -0.96
N ALA A 166 2.03 -32.70 -0.04
CA ALA A 166 1.81 -34.14 -0.03
C ALA A 166 0.61 -34.51 0.86
N VAL A 167 -0.24 -35.42 0.41
CA VAL A 167 -1.39 -35.95 1.17
C VAL A 167 -1.40 -37.46 1.10
N ILE A 168 -1.50 -38.13 2.24
CA ILE A 168 -1.50 -39.59 2.33
C ILE A 168 -2.94 -40.06 2.54
N TYR A 169 -3.56 -40.63 1.51
CA TYR A 169 -4.90 -41.18 1.62
C TYR A 169 -4.85 -42.63 2.13
N ARG A 170 -5.54 -42.89 3.26
CA ARG A 170 -5.71 -44.22 3.86
C ARG A 170 -7.21 -44.50 4.05
N PRO A 171 -7.85 -45.25 3.12
CA PRO A 171 -9.27 -45.60 3.19
C PRO A 171 -9.69 -46.30 4.48
#